data_AF-A0A3M1HQ89-F1
#
_entry.id   AF-A0A3M1HQ89-F1
#
_cell.length_a   1.000
_cell.length_b   1.000
_cell.length_c   1.000
_cell.angle_alpha   90.00
_cell.angle_beta   90.00
_cell.angle_gamma   90.00
#
_symmetry.space_group_name_H-M   'P 1'
#
loop_
_entity.id
_entity.type
_entity.pdbx_description
1 polymer ?
#
loop_
_entity_poly.entity_id
_entity_poly.type
_entity_poly.pdbx_seq_one_letter_code
_entity_poly.pdbx_strand_id
1 'polypeptide(L)'
;PQGVLAAGQVTPGGYTLEVAIPASLLGGALRPEQAIRFNYGLLDDDDDDGRPERTLVWQGASVTGIQADFGSVTPQALSLFTRVSRDDPGFADTILNEWDPNRNYGQHGTLWIRATNSQMSVFRLSLDALPTNAVLSKALVGFYTTSSPGNIDFTARLYRLLRPWIEDEANWNQAAAGQPWEAPGAAGAGDRAAVASAETKLAIAGKSSWFDVTEDVQAFISGEAENYGWLITGEAAASNMYQIGSSNNVSETLRPELYFEYYLPSGTLASPTPWPTATPTATATPTATPTATATPTPTPTPTATVTPTATPSATPTATPTPSPTPVRLWMPVIRR
;
A
#
# COMPACT_ATOMS: atom_id res chain seq x y z
N PRO A 1 24.86 4.43 -8.92
CA PRO A 1 26.35 4.36 -9.06
C PRO A 1 26.77 3.13 -9.85
N GLN A 2 27.84 3.20 -10.63
CA GLN A 2 28.28 2.08 -11.46
C GLN A 2 28.62 0.86 -10.59
N GLY A 3 27.99 -0.29 -10.85
CA GLY A 3 28.20 -1.54 -10.11
C GLY A 3 27.34 -1.74 -8.86
N VAL A 4 26.54 -0.77 -8.43
CA VAL A 4 25.50 -1.03 -7.40
C VAL A 4 24.35 -1.80 -8.07
N LEU A 5 24.02 -2.97 -7.53
CA LEU A 5 22.87 -3.77 -7.96
C LEU A 5 21.79 -3.65 -6.89
N ALA A 6 20.55 -3.50 -7.32
CA ALA A 6 19.40 -3.55 -6.43
C ALA A 6 18.34 -4.48 -7.02
N ALA A 7 17.76 -5.32 -6.19
CA ALA A 7 16.63 -6.17 -6.54
C ALA A 7 15.51 -5.91 -5.53
N GLY A 8 14.32 -5.66 -6.04
CA GLY A 8 13.13 -5.45 -5.22
C GLY A 8 12.10 -6.53 -5.52
N GLN A 9 11.41 -7.03 -4.49
CA GLN A 9 10.26 -7.90 -4.65
C GLN A 9 9.10 -7.36 -3.81
N VAL A 10 7.90 -7.36 -4.38
CA VAL A 10 6.65 -7.13 -3.64
C VAL A 10 6.25 -8.43 -2.94
N THR A 11 5.89 -8.32 -1.66
CA THR A 11 5.43 -9.40 -0.81
C THR A 11 4.08 -9.04 -0.19
N PRO A 12 3.28 -10.00 0.30
CA PRO A 12 2.02 -9.71 0.97
C PRO A 12 2.13 -8.78 2.19
N GLY A 13 3.33 -8.59 2.76
CA GLY A 13 3.59 -7.71 3.91
C GLY A 13 4.40 -6.45 3.59
N GLY A 14 4.58 -6.09 2.31
CA GLY A 14 5.39 -4.95 1.88
C GLY A 14 6.44 -5.34 0.84
N TYR A 15 7.61 -4.73 0.85
CA TYR A 15 8.65 -4.95 -0.16
C TYR A 15 9.89 -5.55 0.49
N THR A 16 10.55 -6.45 -0.23
CA THR A 16 11.93 -6.87 0.08
C THR A 16 12.86 -6.17 -0.88
N LEU A 17 13.81 -5.39 -0.37
CA LEU A 17 14.85 -4.76 -1.16
C LEU A 17 16.20 -5.38 -0.79
N GLU A 18 16.88 -5.94 -1.77
CA GLU A 18 18.27 -6.37 -1.68
C GLU A 18 19.14 -5.39 -2.45
N VAL A 19 20.15 -4.82 -1.79
CA VAL A 19 21.11 -3.91 -2.43
C VAL A 19 22.51 -4.48 -2.26
N ALA A 20 23.17 -4.77 -3.37
CA ALA A 20 24.57 -5.14 -3.41
C ALA A 20 25.41 -3.90 -3.79
N ILE A 21 26.25 -3.47 -2.85
CA ILE A 21 27.16 -2.34 -3.04
C ILE A 21 28.58 -2.88 -3.17
N PRO A 22 29.31 -2.61 -4.26
CA PRO A 22 30.71 -2.98 -4.38
C PRO A 22 31.53 -2.42 -3.22
N ALA A 23 32.34 -3.27 -2.59
CA ALA A 23 33.19 -2.88 -1.47
C ALA A 23 34.15 -1.72 -1.82
N SER A 24 34.55 -1.60 -3.09
CA SER A 24 35.33 -0.47 -3.62
C SER A 24 34.63 0.89 -3.45
N LEU A 25 33.30 0.93 -3.52
CA LEU A 25 32.51 2.14 -3.27
C LEU A 25 32.38 2.45 -1.77
N LEU A 26 32.70 1.49 -0.91
CA LEU A 26 32.68 1.59 0.55
C LEU A 26 34.09 1.77 1.15
N GLY A 27 35.08 2.12 0.33
CA GLY A 27 36.46 2.35 0.75
C GLY A 27 37.37 1.12 0.74
N GLY A 28 36.95 0.01 0.12
CA GLY A 28 37.75 -1.20 -0.05
C GLY A 28 37.29 -2.36 0.82
N ALA A 29 38.23 -3.22 1.27
CA ALA A 29 37.90 -4.41 2.05
C ALA A 29 37.20 -4.05 3.37
N LEU A 30 36.00 -4.59 3.56
CA LEU A 30 35.22 -4.40 4.79
C LEU A 30 35.88 -5.15 5.95
N ARG A 31 35.98 -4.49 7.11
CA ARG A 31 36.51 -5.09 8.34
C ARG A 31 35.38 -5.73 9.15
N PRO A 32 35.67 -6.76 9.96
CA PRO A 32 34.73 -7.22 10.98
C PRO A 32 34.26 -6.04 11.84
N GLU A 33 32.95 -5.96 12.08
CA GLU A 33 32.29 -4.89 12.83
C GLU A 33 32.36 -3.48 12.21
N GLN A 34 32.77 -3.37 10.93
CA GLN A 34 32.73 -2.10 10.22
C GLN A 34 31.29 -1.63 10.02
N ALA A 35 30.91 -0.56 10.73
CA ALA A 35 29.63 0.09 10.56
C ALA A 35 29.56 0.80 9.19
N ILE A 36 28.55 0.44 8.39
CA ILE A 36 28.28 1.06 7.10
C ILE A 36 27.09 2.00 7.27
N ARG A 37 27.22 3.24 6.79
CA ARG A 37 26.15 4.25 6.81
C ARG A 37 25.48 4.31 5.44
N PHE A 38 24.16 4.44 5.40
CA PHE A 38 23.44 4.80 4.19
C PHE A 38 22.29 5.74 4.55
N ASN A 39 21.95 6.65 3.66
CA ASN A 39 20.73 7.44 3.75
C ASN A 39 19.75 6.86 2.72
N TYR A 40 18.47 6.80 3.07
CA TYR A 40 17.40 6.45 2.14
C TYR A 40 16.51 7.66 1.91
N GLY A 41 16.21 7.94 0.65
CA GLY A 41 15.26 8.96 0.26
C GLY A 41 14.39 8.44 -0.87
N LEU A 42 13.19 8.98 -0.96
CA LEU A 42 12.33 8.76 -2.12
C LEU A 42 12.79 9.70 -3.23
N LEU A 43 12.82 9.18 -4.44
CA LEU A 43 12.85 9.97 -5.67
C LEU A 43 11.41 9.98 -6.15
N ASP A 44 10.76 11.13 -6.00
CA ASP A 44 9.42 11.40 -6.52
C ASP A 44 9.56 12.43 -7.63
N ASP A 45 8.73 12.36 -8.67
CA ASP A 45 8.52 13.44 -9.65
C ASP A 45 7.00 13.64 -9.83
N ASP A 46 6.30 13.84 -8.71
CA ASP A 46 4.83 13.80 -8.66
C ASP A 46 4.14 14.98 -9.37
N ASP A 47 4.93 15.92 -9.94
CA ASP A 47 4.46 17.05 -10.73
C ASP A 47 4.80 16.99 -12.23
N ASP A 48 5.38 15.88 -12.73
CA ASP A 48 5.80 15.67 -14.14
C ASP A 48 6.73 16.79 -14.67
N ASP A 49 7.37 17.60 -13.79
CA ASP A 49 8.23 18.72 -14.19
C ASP A 49 9.64 18.27 -14.66
N GLY A 50 9.91 16.98 -14.55
CA GLY A 50 11.16 16.32 -14.92
C GLY A 50 12.30 16.52 -13.90
N ARG A 51 12.01 17.01 -12.70
CA ARG A 51 12.96 17.17 -11.59
C ARG A 51 12.60 16.20 -10.47
N PRO A 52 13.49 15.27 -10.11
CA PRO A 52 13.23 14.40 -8.98
C PRO A 52 13.28 15.19 -7.66
N GLU A 53 12.15 15.32 -6.96
CA GLU A 53 12.14 15.70 -5.56
C GLU A 53 12.82 14.61 -4.72
N ARG A 54 13.71 15.04 -3.83
CA ARG A 54 14.46 14.15 -2.94
C ARG A 54 14.00 14.37 -1.52
N THR A 55 13.13 13.49 -1.04
CA THR A 55 12.67 13.54 0.35
C THR A 55 13.49 12.57 1.20
N LEU A 56 14.18 13.10 2.22
CA LEU A 56 14.91 12.30 3.19
C LEU A 56 13.92 11.70 4.18
N VAL A 57 13.73 10.38 4.14
CA VAL A 57 12.74 9.68 4.98
C VAL A 57 13.36 9.15 6.28
N TRP A 58 14.70 9.08 6.34
CA TRP A 58 15.40 8.56 7.52
C TRP A 58 16.78 9.22 7.72
N GLN A 59 17.04 9.68 8.95
CA GLN A 59 18.36 10.14 9.40
C GLN A 59 18.58 9.71 10.86
N GLY A 60 19.40 8.67 11.07
CA GLY A 60 19.83 8.26 12.42
C GLY A 60 21.02 9.09 12.92
N ALA A 61 21.09 9.34 14.23
CA ALA A 61 22.20 10.06 14.86
C ALA A 61 23.35 9.13 15.32
N SER A 62 23.04 7.91 15.74
CA SER A 62 24.01 6.88 16.13
C SER A 62 23.44 5.45 16.05
N VAL A 63 24.30 4.46 15.80
CA VAL A 63 23.96 3.02 15.79
C VAL A 63 24.46 2.28 17.04
N THR A 64 25.06 3.01 17.98
CA THR A 64 25.64 2.46 19.22
C THR A 64 25.09 3.13 20.48
N GLY A 65 24.04 3.95 20.36
CA GLY A 65 23.43 4.73 21.44
C GLY A 65 22.16 4.13 22.06
N ILE A 66 21.44 4.92 22.85
CA ILE A 66 20.13 4.53 23.40
C ILE A 66 19.05 4.55 22.31
N GLN A 67 17.86 3.97 22.56
CA GLN A 67 16.77 3.87 21.57
C GLN A 67 16.42 5.20 20.87
N ALA A 68 16.62 6.35 21.53
CA ALA A 68 16.41 7.69 20.96
C ALA A 68 17.45 8.08 19.88
N ASP A 69 18.63 7.46 19.87
CA ASP A 69 19.73 7.80 18.95
C ASP A 69 19.64 7.10 17.58
N PHE A 70 18.80 6.06 17.47
CA PHE A 70 18.48 5.37 16.22
C PHE A 70 17.67 6.24 15.24
N GLY A 71 17.16 7.38 15.72
CA GLY A 71 16.15 8.19 15.04
C GLY A 71 14.75 7.58 15.17
N SER A 72 13.72 8.40 15.24
CA SER A 72 12.34 7.94 15.16
C SER A 72 11.91 7.89 13.70
N VAL A 73 11.45 6.73 13.22
CA VAL A 73 10.57 6.70 12.05
C VAL A 73 9.23 7.23 12.52
N THR A 74 8.94 8.48 12.18
CA THR A 74 7.58 9.02 12.29
C THR A 74 6.84 8.49 11.06
N PRO A 75 5.92 7.53 11.18
CA PRO A 75 5.07 7.17 10.06
C PRO A 75 4.32 8.43 9.63
N GLN A 76 4.68 8.97 8.48
CA GLN A 76 3.90 10.03 7.85
C GLN A 76 2.69 9.36 7.20
N ALA A 77 1.55 10.07 7.21
CA ALA A 77 0.39 9.62 6.45
C ALA A 77 0.79 9.49 4.96
N LEU A 78 0.50 8.35 4.38
CA LEU A 78 0.57 8.10 2.95
C LEU A 78 -0.57 8.87 2.29
N SER A 79 -0.24 9.69 1.30
CA SER A 79 -1.24 10.36 0.47
C SER A 79 -1.36 9.65 -0.88
N LEU A 80 -2.60 9.35 -1.28
CA LEU A 80 -2.94 8.83 -2.60
C LEU A 80 -3.94 9.79 -3.25
N PHE A 81 -3.55 10.37 -4.38
CA PHE A 81 -4.44 11.16 -5.23
C PHE A 81 -4.63 10.43 -6.55
N THR A 82 -5.89 10.23 -6.95
CA THR A 82 -6.19 9.59 -8.23
C THR A 82 -7.40 10.22 -8.88
N ARG A 83 -7.39 10.27 -10.21
CA ARG A 83 -8.55 10.60 -11.02
C ARG A 83 -9.22 9.30 -11.46
N VAL A 84 -10.55 9.30 -11.41
CA VAL A 84 -11.31 8.14 -11.83
C VAL A 84 -11.11 7.89 -13.34
N SER A 85 -10.67 6.68 -13.67
CA SER A 85 -10.63 6.22 -15.04
C SER A 85 -12.00 5.72 -15.47
N ARG A 86 -12.36 5.96 -16.73
CA ARG A 86 -13.58 5.40 -17.33
C ARG A 86 -13.55 3.87 -17.37
N ASP A 87 -12.35 3.28 -17.44
CA ASP A 87 -12.16 1.85 -17.58
C ASP A 87 -11.95 1.14 -16.23
N ASP A 88 -12.15 1.83 -15.10
CA ASP A 88 -12.05 1.23 -13.77
C ASP A 88 -13.36 0.49 -13.44
N PRO A 89 -13.37 -0.87 -13.42
CA PRO A 89 -14.58 -1.64 -13.15
C PRO A 89 -15.08 -1.51 -11.71
N GLY A 90 -14.25 -1.01 -10.79
CA GLY A 90 -14.62 -0.76 -9.40
C GLY A 90 -15.45 0.52 -9.24
N PHE A 91 -15.32 1.45 -10.20
CA PHE A 91 -16.12 2.67 -10.23
C PHE A 91 -17.41 2.45 -11.02
N ALA A 92 -18.52 2.99 -10.51
CA ALA A 92 -19.80 3.01 -11.21
C ALA A 92 -20.55 4.29 -10.86
N ASP A 93 -21.23 4.92 -11.80
CA ASP A 93 -22.17 6.00 -11.52
C ASP A 93 -23.37 6.04 -12.48
N THR A 94 -24.52 6.50 -11.99
CA THR A 94 -25.70 6.67 -12.83
C THR A 94 -26.67 7.70 -12.25
N ILE A 95 -27.72 8.00 -13.00
CA ILE A 95 -28.77 8.95 -12.63
C ILE A 95 -30.05 8.20 -12.27
N LEU A 96 -30.68 8.60 -11.16
CA LEU A 96 -32.04 8.23 -10.81
C LEU A 96 -32.96 9.41 -11.19
N ASN A 97 -33.82 9.23 -12.19
CA ASN A 97 -34.66 10.30 -12.74
C ASN A 97 -36.15 9.98 -12.60
N GLU A 98 -36.85 10.67 -11.69
CA GLU A 98 -38.29 10.53 -11.46
C GLU A 98 -39.13 10.82 -12.72
N TRP A 99 -38.65 11.72 -13.59
CA TRP A 99 -39.38 12.13 -14.78
C TRP A 99 -39.30 11.13 -15.94
N ASP A 100 -38.34 10.20 -15.88
CA ASP A 100 -38.21 9.11 -16.83
C ASP A 100 -37.83 7.83 -16.06
N PRO A 101 -38.77 7.30 -15.25
CA PRO A 101 -38.43 6.46 -14.10
C PRO A 101 -37.96 5.04 -14.45
N ASN A 102 -38.06 4.65 -15.71
CA ASN A 102 -37.61 3.34 -16.20
C ASN A 102 -36.44 3.46 -17.19
N ARG A 103 -35.89 4.66 -17.39
CA ARG A 103 -34.73 4.87 -18.26
C ARG A 103 -33.44 4.72 -17.47
N ASN A 104 -32.51 3.99 -18.06
CA ASN A 104 -31.17 3.79 -17.51
C ASN A 104 -30.22 4.87 -18.06
N TYR A 105 -29.29 5.31 -17.22
CA TYR A 105 -28.37 6.40 -17.51
C TYR A 105 -26.90 6.05 -17.27
N GLY A 106 -26.55 4.77 -17.13
CA GLY A 106 -25.20 4.33 -16.76
C GLY A 106 -24.07 4.76 -17.72
N GLN A 107 -24.41 5.20 -18.93
CA GLN A 107 -23.45 5.71 -19.91
C GLN A 107 -23.49 7.24 -20.07
N HIS A 108 -24.19 7.96 -19.19
CA HIS A 108 -24.38 9.40 -19.30
C HIS A 108 -23.13 10.15 -18.82
N GLY A 109 -22.62 11.12 -19.60
CA GLY A 109 -21.37 11.81 -19.29
C GLY A 109 -21.42 12.85 -18.15
N THR A 110 -22.59 13.05 -17.54
CA THR A 110 -22.77 13.89 -16.35
C THR A 110 -23.75 13.26 -15.37
N LEU A 111 -23.62 13.61 -14.10
CA LEU A 111 -24.54 13.25 -13.02
C LEU A 111 -25.41 14.45 -12.65
N TRP A 112 -26.63 14.20 -12.18
CA TRP A 112 -27.63 15.26 -11.95
C TRP A 112 -28.05 15.32 -10.49
N ILE A 113 -28.14 16.53 -9.97
CA ILE A 113 -28.58 16.78 -8.61
C ILE A 113 -29.60 17.90 -8.64
N ARG A 114 -30.87 17.57 -8.39
CA ARG A 114 -31.97 18.53 -8.30
C ARG A 114 -32.39 18.71 -6.84
N ALA A 115 -32.66 19.96 -6.44
CA ALA A 115 -33.05 20.31 -5.07
C ALA A 115 -34.35 19.65 -4.58
N THR A 116 -35.21 19.19 -5.48
CA THR A 116 -36.45 18.45 -5.15
C THR A 116 -36.22 16.95 -5.01
N ASN A 117 -35.00 16.46 -5.27
CA ASN A 117 -34.66 15.04 -5.36
C ASN A 117 -35.43 14.25 -6.44
N SER A 118 -36.10 14.94 -7.38
CA SER A 118 -36.69 14.30 -8.57
C SER A 118 -35.63 13.83 -9.59
N GLN A 119 -34.40 14.31 -9.46
CA GLN A 119 -33.25 13.87 -10.24
C GLN A 119 -32.06 13.82 -9.31
N MET A 120 -31.52 12.63 -9.13
CA MET A 120 -30.41 12.34 -8.22
C MET A 120 -29.40 11.46 -8.94
N SER A 121 -28.27 11.22 -8.31
CA SER A 121 -27.26 10.30 -8.84
C SER A 121 -26.75 9.38 -7.77
N VAL A 122 -26.40 8.17 -8.17
CA VAL A 122 -25.70 7.21 -7.33
C VAL A 122 -24.31 6.97 -7.90
N PHE A 123 -23.33 6.74 -7.03
CA PHE A 123 -21.98 6.39 -7.46
C PHE A 123 -21.32 5.45 -6.45
N ARG A 124 -20.38 4.63 -6.93
CA ARG A 124 -19.54 3.74 -6.14
C ARG A 124 -18.09 3.95 -6.53
N LEU A 125 -17.20 3.93 -5.54
CA LEU A 125 -15.77 4.08 -5.73
C LEU A 125 -15.07 2.74 -5.80
N SER A 126 -14.02 2.67 -6.63
CA SER A 126 -13.01 1.62 -6.56
C SER A 126 -12.09 1.89 -5.37
N LEU A 127 -11.92 0.91 -4.49
CA LEU A 127 -11.06 1.00 -3.30
C LEU A 127 -9.87 0.03 -3.37
N ASP A 128 -9.65 -0.63 -4.51
CA ASP A 128 -8.64 -1.68 -4.69
C ASP A 128 -7.20 -1.17 -4.48
N ALA A 129 -6.99 0.14 -4.62
CA ALA A 129 -5.72 0.79 -4.36
C ALA A 129 -5.40 0.96 -2.86
N LEU A 130 -6.39 0.80 -1.97
CA LEU A 130 -6.21 0.92 -0.53
C LEU A 130 -5.96 -0.46 0.11
N PRO A 131 -4.90 -0.62 0.91
CA PRO A 131 -4.72 -1.83 1.72
C PRO A 131 -5.89 -2.01 2.70
N THR A 132 -6.36 -3.24 2.89
CA THR A 132 -7.49 -3.55 3.80
C THR A 132 -7.20 -3.26 5.27
N ASN A 133 -5.92 -3.21 5.66
CA ASN A 133 -5.49 -2.81 7.00
C ASN A 133 -5.11 -1.33 7.11
N ALA A 134 -5.40 -0.51 6.10
CA ALA A 134 -5.16 0.93 6.18
C ALA A 134 -6.07 1.59 7.22
N VAL A 135 -5.49 2.53 7.96
CA VAL A 135 -6.23 3.43 8.84
C VAL A 135 -6.23 4.80 8.21
N LEU A 136 -7.40 5.25 7.76
CA LEU A 136 -7.60 6.50 7.07
C LEU A 136 -7.59 7.65 8.07
N SER A 137 -6.79 8.68 7.79
CA SER A 137 -6.96 10.02 8.37
C SER A 137 -7.87 10.89 7.51
N LYS A 138 -7.98 10.59 6.21
CA LYS A 138 -8.82 11.32 5.27
C LYS A 138 -9.21 10.48 4.06
N ALA A 139 -10.46 10.58 3.62
CA ALA A 139 -10.93 10.13 2.33
C ALA A 139 -11.89 11.17 1.76
N LEU A 140 -11.50 11.82 0.66
CA LEU A 140 -12.31 12.81 -0.03
C LEU A 140 -12.69 12.31 -1.43
N VAL A 141 -13.93 12.57 -1.81
CA VAL A 141 -14.39 12.48 -3.20
C VAL A 141 -14.76 13.86 -3.72
N GLY A 142 -14.18 14.22 -4.86
CA GLY A 142 -14.34 15.49 -5.52
C GLY A 142 -15.16 15.36 -6.80
N PHE A 143 -16.10 16.26 -7.00
CA PHE A 143 -16.90 16.33 -8.22
C PHE A 143 -16.78 17.70 -8.88
N TYR A 144 -16.42 17.71 -10.16
CA TYR A 144 -16.37 18.93 -10.95
C TYR A 144 -17.79 19.35 -11.38
N THR A 145 -18.15 20.61 -11.16
CA THR A 145 -19.45 21.14 -11.58
C THR A 145 -19.39 21.57 -13.04
N THR A 146 -20.14 20.87 -13.90
CA THR A 146 -20.20 21.13 -15.35
C THR A 146 -21.29 22.14 -15.69
N SER A 147 -22.38 22.18 -14.91
CA SER A 147 -23.47 23.15 -15.08
C SER A 147 -24.11 23.51 -13.75
N SER A 148 -24.47 24.78 -13.58
CA SER A 148 -25.10 25.33 -12.38
C SER A 148 -26.06 26.47 -12.74
N PRO A 149 -27.13 26.72 -11.96
CA PRO A 149 -28.10 27.80 -12.19
C PRO A 149 -27.56 29.19 -11.80
N GLY A 150 -26.30 29.29 -11.36
CA GLY A 150 -25.68 30.50 -10.83
C GLY A 150 -25.11 30.27 -9.43
N ASN A 151 -24.66 31.35 -8.78
CA ASN A 151 -24.16 31.30 -7.42
C ASN A 151 -25.33 31.33 -6.42
N ILE A 152 -25.80 30.15 -6.04
CA ILE A 152 -26.89 29.96 -5.06
C ILE A 152 -26.43 29.07 -3.91
N ASP A 153 -27.11 29.17 -2.77
CA ASP A 153 -26.96 28.19 -1.71
C ASP A 153 -27.65 26.87 -2.13
N PHE A 154 -26.84 25.91 -2.57
CA PHE A 154 -27.24 24.56 -2.90
C PHE A 154 -26.36 23.58 -2.12
N THR A 155 -26.97 22.82 -1.21
CA THR A 155 -26.28 21.81 -0.40
C THR A 155 -26.53 20.45 -0.99
N ALA A 156 -25.45 19.71 -1.29
CA ALA A 156 -25.53 18.31 -1.67
C ALA A 156 -25.19 17.43 -0.47
N ARG A 157 -25.87 16.28 -0.35
CA ARG A 157 -25.61 15.29 0.71
C ARG A 157 -25.43 13.91 0.13
N LEU A 158 -24.49 13.17 0.72
CA LEU A 158 -24.23 11.77 0.42
C LEU A 158 -24.91 10.89 1.45
N TYR A 159 -25.64 9.87 1.00
CA TYR A 159 -26.18 8.83 1.86
C TYR A 159 -25.61 7.48 1.40
N ARG A 160 -24.96 6.75 2.31
CA ARG A 160 -24.46 5.40 2.02
C ARG A 160 -25.60 4.49 1.55
N LEU A 161 -25.40 3.81 0.43
CA LEU A 161 -26.33 2.82 -0.10
C LEU A 161 -26.20 1.51 0.67
N LEU A 162 -27.34 0.86 0.91
CA LEU A 162 -27.45 -0.40 1.63
C LEU A 162 -27.92 -1.55 0.72
N ARG A 163 -28.31 -1.22 -0.51
CA ARG A 163 -28.73 -2.17 -1.54
C ARG A 163 -27.73 -2.17 -2.71
N PRO A 164 -27.33 -3.34 -3.24
CA PRO A 164 -26.52 -3.43 -4.44
C PRO A 164 -27.29 -2.95 -5.68
N TRP A 165 -26.57 -2.38 -6.64
CA TRP A 165 -27.11 -1.89 -7.91
C TRP A 165 -26.12 -2.12 -9.05
N ILE A 166 -26.62 -2.09 -10.28
CA ILE A 166 -25.82 -2.29 -11.50
C ILE A 166 -25.95 -1.02 -12.36
N GLU A 167 -24.82 -0.43 -12.75
CA GLU A 167 -24.73 0.88 -13.39
C GLU A 167 -25.63 1.07 -14.62
N ASP A 168 -25.58 0.10 -15.54
CA ASP A 168 -26.33 0.14 -16.80
C ASP A 168 -27.79 -0.31 -16.65
N GLU A 169 -28.18 -0.80 -15.46
CA GLU A 169 -29.53 -1.33 -15.19
C GLU A 169 -30.33 -0.48 -14.20
N ALA A 170 -29.64 0.26 -13.34
CA ALA A 170 -30.24 1.09 -12.32
C ALA A 170 -30.97 2.29 -12.95
N ASN A 171 -32.18 2.52 -12.45
CA ASN A 171 -33.06 3.65 -12.78
C ASN A 171 -33.88 4.02 -11.54
N TRP A 172 -34.81 4.96 -11.68
CA TRP A 172 -35.61 5.45 -10.55
C TRP A 172 -36.37 4.33 -9.83
N ASN A 173 -36.90 3.35 -10.56
CA ASN A 173 -37.71 2.27 -9.99
C ASN A 173 -36.89 1.04 -9.59
N GLN A 174 -35.76 0.79 -10.27
CA GLN A 174 -34.99 -0.45 -10.15
C GLN A 174 -33.51 -0.21 -9.82
N ALA A 175 -32.98 -0.99 -8.89
CA ALA A 175 -31.54 -1.02 -8.57
C ALA A 175 -30.76 -1.87 -9.58
N ALA A 176 -31.40 -2.90 -10.11
CA ALA A 176 -30.94 -3.74 -11.22
C ALA A 176 -32.16 -4.33 -11.93
N ALA A 177 -31.99 -4.91 -13.11
CA ALA A 177 -33.09 -5.44 -13.90
C ALA A 177 -33.91 -6.48 -13.10
N GLY A 178 -35.19 -6.17 -12.87
CA GLY A 178 -36.10 -7.03 -12.09
C GLY A 178 -35.88 -6.99 -10.56
N GLN A 179 -34.98 -6.12 -10.07
CA GLN A 179 -34.72 -5.89 -8.65
C GLN A 179 -35.08 -4.43 -8.31
N PRO A 180 -36.32 -4.16 -7.85
CA PRO A 180 -36.74 -2.82 -7.52
C PRO A 180 -35.96 -2.27 -6.30
N TRP A 181 -35.86 -0.95 -6.21
CA TRP A 181 -35.58 -0.30 -4.92
C TRP A 181 -36.74 -0.61 -3.96
N GLU A 182 -36.49 -0.57 -2.64
CA GLU A 182 -37.57 -0.69 -1.64
C GLU A 182 -38.56 0.47 -1.78
N ALA A 183 -38.06 1.69 -2.01
CA ALA A 183 -38.86 2.80 -2.46
C ALA A 183 -38.18 3.52 -3.64
N PRO A 184 -38.95 4.01 -4.64
CA PRO A 184 -38.38 4.67 -5.82
C PRO A 184 -37.39 5.79 -5.46
N GLY A 185 -36.31 5.90 -6.25
CA GLY A 185 -35.22 6.83 -5.99
C GLY A 185 -34.29 6.39 -4.85
N ALA A 186 -34.24 5.09 -4.53
CA ALA A 186 -33.48 4.55 -3.40
C ALA A 186 -33.86 5.21 -2.06
N ALA A 187 -35.15 5.48 -1.85
CA ALA A 187 -35.65 6.22 -0.70
C ALA A 187 -36.03 5.32 0.49
N GLY A 188 -36.03 4.00 0.32
CA GLY A 188 -36.40 3.04 1.36
C GLY A 188 -35.32 2.89 2.43
N ALA A 189 -35.72 2.40 3.61
CA ALA A 189 -34.80 2.24 4.74
C ALA A 189 -33.75 1.14 4.51
N GLY A 190 -34.04 0.17 3.64
CA GLY A 190 -33.09 -0.84 3.14
C GLY A 190 -32.37 -0.44 1.86
N ASP A 191 -32.66 0.72 1.27
CA ASP A 191 -31.95 1.21 0.08
C ASP A 191 -30.74 2.06 0.45
N ARG A 192 -30.87 2.90 1.49
CA ARG A 192 -29.84 3.82 1.96
C ARG A 192 -29.91 4.09 3.45
N ALA A 193 -28.80 4.58 4.01
CA ALA A 193 -28.74 5.06 5.38
C ALA A 193 -29.67 6.27 5.61
N ALA A 194 -30.22 6.35 6.82
CA ALA A 194 -31.09 7.46 7.23
C ALA A 194 -30.32 8.77 7.48
N VAL A 195 -29.06 8.66 7.89
CA VAL A 195 -28.17 9.79 8.17
C VAL A 195 -27.22 9.98 6.98
N ALA A 196 -26.98 11.23 6.60
CA ALA A 196 -26.02 11.55 5.57
C ALA A 196 -24.59 11.26 6.05
N SER A 197 -23.81 10.61 5.20
CA SER A 197 -22.39 10.34 5.42
C SER A 197 -21.56 11.62 5.33
N ALA A 198 -21.96 12.51 4.41
CA ALA A 198 -21.25 13.76 4.13
C ALA A 198 -22.20 14.80 3.55
N GLU A 199 -21.88 16.08 3.72
CA GLU A 199 -22.55 17.17 3.04
C GLU A 199 -21.58 18.28 2.64
N THR A 200 -21.90 19.00 1.57
CA THR A 200 -21.11 20.15 1.13
C THR A 200 -21.98 21.12 0.32
N LYS A 201 -21.57 22.38 0.24
CA LYS A 201 -22.18 23.34 -0.69
C LYS A 201 -21.56 23.17 -2.07
N LEU A 202 -22.40 23.00 -3.10
CA LEU A 202 -21.90 22.85 -4.45
C LEU A 202 -21.41 24.19 -5.00
N ALA A 203 -20.17 24.18 -5.49
CA ALA A 203 -19.58 25.31 -6.19
C ALA A 203 -20.24 25.51 -7.58
N ILE A 204 -20.20 26.74 -8.09
CA ILE A 204 -20.68 27.06 -9.45
C ILE A 204 -19.93 26.28 -10.54
N ALA A 205 -20.52 26.24 -11.73
CA ALA A 205 -19.89 25.64 -12.91
C ALA A 205 -18.44 26.14 -13.10
N GLY A 206 -17.54 25.22 -13.41
CA GLY A 206 -16.11 25.51 -13.53
C GLY A 206 -15.27 25.12 -12.30
N LYS A 207 -15.90 24.65 -11.21
CA LYS A 207 -15.24 24.37 -9.93
C LYS A 207 -15.61 23.01 -9.37
N SER A 208 -14.68 22.41 -8.63
CA SER A 208 -14.89 21.16 -7.89
C SER A 208 -15.44 21.41 -6.49
N SER A 209 -16.29 20.51 -6.03
CA SER A 209 -16.76 20.43 -4.64
C SER A 209 -16.32 19.09 -4.06
N TRP A 210 -15.96 19.06 -2.77
CA TRP A 210 -15.41 17.89 -2.11
C TRP A 210 -16.29 17.43 -0.96
N PHE A 211 -16.43 16.11 -0.81
CA PHE A 211 -17.13 15.44 0.28
C PHE A 211 -16.13 14.61 1.08
N ASP A 212 -16.23 14.68 2.40
CA ASP A 212 -15.45 13.84 3.31
C ASP A 212 -16.22 12.55 3.61
N VAL A 213 -15.70 11.43 3.10
CA VAL A 213 -16.28 10.09 3.24
C VAL A 213 -15.37 9.16 4.05
N THR A 214 -14.49 9.73 4.88
CA THR A 214 -13.47 9.00 5.65
C THR A 214 -14.05 7.83 6.43
N GLU A 215 -15.14 8.05 7.17
CA GLU A 215 -15.77 7.02 8.01
C GLU A 215 -16.32 5.84 7.19
N ASP A 216 -17.04 6.14 6.10
CA ASP A 216 -17.63 5.11 5.25
C ASP A 216 -16.55 4.30 4.51
N VAL A 217 -15.53 4.97 3.96
CA VAL A 217 -14.42 4.28 3.28
C VAL A 217 -13.67 3.40 4.28
N GLN A 218 -13.44 3.87 5.51
CA GLN A 218 -12.83 3.04 6.56
C GLN A 218 -13.64 1.79 6.85
N ALA A 219 -14.97 1.92 6.95
CA ALA A 219 -15.87 0.79 7.17
C ALA A 219 -15.88 -0.20 5.98
N PHE A 220 -15.74 0.30 4.75
CA PHE A 220 -15.66 -0.54 3.56
C PHE A 220 -14.36 -1.36 3.52
N ILE A 221 -13.21 -0.75 3.75
CA ILE A 221 -11.92 -1.45 3.66
C ILE A 221 -11.68 -2.40 4.84
N SER A 222 -12.30 -2.14 6.01
CA SER A 222 -12.24 -3.02 7.18
C SER A 222 -13.26 -4.17 7.11
N GLY A 223 -14.19 -4.14 6.16
CA GLY A 223 -15.26 -5.14 6.02
C GLY A 223 -16.41 -4.98 7.02
N GLU A 224 -16.50 -3.84 7.71
CA GLU A 224 -17.64 -3.51 8.59
C GLU A 224 -18.91 -3.15 7.79
N ALA A 225 -18.75 -2.74 6.54
CA ALA A 225 -19.84 -2.46 5.62
C ALA A 225 -19.49 -2.86 4.18
N GLU A 226 -20.53 -3.21 3.42
CA GLU A 226 -20.41 -3.48 1.98
C GLU A 226 -20.31 -2.17 1.20
N ASN A 227 -19.41 -2.11 0.21
CA ASN A 227 -19.27 -0.95 -0.66
C ASN A 227 -20.32 -0.99 -1.79
N TYR A 228 -21.52 -0.47 -1.51
CA TYR A 228 -22.52 -0.16 -2.54
C TYR A 228 -22.51 1.31 -2.98
N GLY A 229 -21.59 2.10 -2.44
CA GLY A 229 -21.45 3.51 -2.77
C GLY A 229 -22.47 4.41 -2.07
N TRP A 230 -22.83 5.52 -2.71
CA TRP A 230 -23.65 6.58 -2.14
C TRP A 230 -24.69 7.11 -3.12
N LEU A 231 -25.82 7.55 -2.56
CA LEU A 231 -26.78 8.43 -3.22
C LEU A 231 -26.41 9.89 -2.96
N ILE A 232 -26.37 10.71 -4.02
CA ILE A 232 -26.23 12.15 -3.95
C ILE A 232 -27.61 12.80 -4.07
N THR A 233 -27.97 13.58 -3.05
CA THR A 233 -29.21 14.36 -2.97
C THR A 233 -28.89 15.85 -2.97
N GLY A 234 -29.88 16.69 -3.30
CA GLY A 234 -29.73 18.15 -3.29
C GLY A 234 -30.78 18.84 -2.43
N GLU A 235 -30.41 19.96 -1.83
CA GLU A 235 -31.32 20.87 -1.12
C GLU A 235 -30.98 22.33 -1.44
N ALA A 236 -31.99 23.10 -1.86
CA ALA A 236 -31.90 24.53 -2.07
C ALA A 236 -33.29 25.17 -1.93
N ALA A 237 -33.33 26.49 -1.77
CA ALA A 237 -34.60 27.23 -1.59
C ALA A 237 -35.53 27.20 -2.83
N ALA A 238 -34.99 26.92 -4.01
CA ALA A 238 -35.75 26.84 -5.26
C ALA A 238 -35.43 25.53 -6.00
N SER A 239 -36.32 25.13 -6.92
CA SER A 239 -36.18 23.92 -7.75
C SER A 239 -35.09 24.07 -8.82
N ASN A 240 -33.86 24.04 -8.35
CA ASN A 240 -32.65 24.20 -9.14
C ASN A 240 -31.97 22.85 -9.39
N MET A 241 -31.12 22.79 -10.41
CA MET A 241 -30.38 21.59 -10.79
C MET A 241 -28.92 21.92 -11.05
N TYR A 242 -28.05 21.08 -10.51
CA TYR A 242 -26.63 21.02 -10.83
C TYR A 242 -26.35 19.81 -11.72
N GLN A 243 -25.39 19.96 -12.61
CA GLN A 243 -24.74 18.84 -13.27
C GLN A 243 -23.29 18.77 -12.84
N ILE A 244 -22.84 17.58 -12.50
CA ILE A 244 -21.46 17.30 -12.12
C ILE A 244 -20.85 16.23 -13.04
N GLY A 245 -19.53 16.09 -12.97
CA GLY A 245 -18.79 15.06 -13.69
C GLY A 245 -19.22 13.63 -13.36
N SER A 246 -19.35 12.80 -14.39
CA SER A 246 -19.44 11.33 -14.28
C SER A 246 -18.09 10.70 -14.67
N SER A 247 -17.81 9.47 -14.25
CA SER A 247 -16.72 8.63 -14.79
C SER A 247 -16.78 8.49 -16.31
N ASN A 248 -17.97 8.50 -16.89
CA ASN A 248 -18.21 8.41 -18.34
C ASN A 248 -17.97 9.74 -19.07
N ASN A 249 -17.53 10.79 -18.38
CA ASN A 249 -17.20 12.05 -19.06
C ASN A 249 -16.02 11.83 -20.03
N VAL A 250 -16.18 12.34 -21.25
CA VAL A 250 -15.16 12.26 -22.30
C VAL A 250 -13.90 13.07 -21.95
N SER A 251 -14.05 14.10 -21.13
CA SER A 251 -12.94 14.91 -20.63
C SER A 251 -12.50 14.41 -19.26
N GLU A 252 -11.28 13.89 -19.18
CA GLU A 252 -10.72 13.31 -17.95
C GLU A 252 -10.61 14.31 -16.81
N THR A 253 -10.41 15.59 -17.11
CA THR A 253 -10.34 16.67 -16.12
C THR A 253 -11.69 17.01 -15.49
N LEU A 254 -12.78 16.50 -16.06
CA LEU A 254 -14.14 16.70 -15.53
C LEU A 254 -14.65 15.46 -14.78
N ARG A 255 -13.87 14.38 -14.70
CA ARG A 255 -14.25 13.16 -13.97
C ARG A 255 -14.09 13.36 -12.45
N PRO A 256 -14.73 12.49 -11.65
CA PRO A 256 -14.55 12.54 -10.20
C PRO A 256 -13.08 12.32 -9.80
N GLU A 257 -12.68 12.97 -8.71
CA GLU A 257 -11.33 12.90 -8.14
C GLU A 257 -11.38 12.28 -6.75
N LEU A 258 -10.36 11.50 -6.40
CA LEU A 258 -10.24 10.83 -5.11
C LEU A 258 -8.95 11.25 -4.41
N TYR A 259 -9.06 11.53 -3.12
CA TYR A 259 -7.93 11.87 -2.27
C TYR A 259 -8.00 11.10 -0.96
N PHE A 260 -6.96 10.32 -0.67
CA PHE A 260 -6.83 9.58 0.57
C PHE A 260 -5.58 10.01 1.32
N GLU A 261 -5.70 10.12 2.64
CA GLU A 261 -4.57 10.11 3.57
C GLU A 261 -4.78 8.93 4.53
N TYR A 262 -3.78 8.07 4.66
CA TYR A 262 -3.86 6.90 5.53
C TYR A 262 -2.50 6.50 6.09
N TYR A 263 -2.49 5.67 7.11
CA TYR A 263 -1.29 5.00 7.59
C TYR A 263 -1.57 3.51 7.74
N LEU A 264 -0.50 2.71 7.69
CA LEU A 264 -0.60 1.30 8.02
C LEU A 264 -0.27 1.14 9.51
N PRO A 265 -1.11 0.44 10.29
CA PRO A 265 -0.75 0.05 11.64
C PRO A 265 0.61 -0.65 11.59
N SER A 266 1.54 -0.23 12.43
CA SER A 266 2.74 -1.01 12.65
C SER A 266 2.27 -2.36 13.16
N GLY A 267 2.39 -3.40 12.32
CA GLY A 267 2.14 -4.76 12.77
C GLY A 267 2.92 -4.96 14.07
N THR A 268 2.33 -5.62 15.06
CA THR A 268 3.08 -6.04 16.24
C THR A 268 4.22 -6.91 15.73
N LEU A 269 5.40 -6.32 15.51
CA LEU A 269 6.62 -7.06 15.31
C LEU A 269 6.72 -7.93 16.55
N ALA A 270 6.55 -9.23 16.38
CA ALA A 270 6.87 -10.18 17.44
C ALA A 270 8.25 -9.77 17.94
N SER A 271 8.35 -9.49 19.25
CA SER A 271 9.62 -9.17 19.89
C SER A 271 10.65 -10.16 19.35
N PRO A 272 11.79 -9.70 18.78
CA PRO A 272 12.74 -10.59 18.16
C PRO A 272 13.08 -11.67 19.18
N THR A 273 12.79 -12.93 18.85
CA THR A 273 13.21 -14.06 19.67
C THR A 273 14.70 -13.85 19.95
N PRO A 274 15.13 -13.79 21.23
CA PRO A 274 16.53 -13.60 21.54
C PRO A 274 17.33 -14.65 20.78
N TRP A 275 18.36 -14.19 20.06
CA TRP A 275 19.21 -15.05 19.27
C TRP A 275 19.67 -16.23 20.13
N PRO A 276 19.62 -17.50 19.66
CA PRO A 276 20.22 -18.60 20.40
C PRO A 276 21.65 -18.22 20.76
N THR A 277 21.91 -18.07 22.06
CA THR A 277 23.24 -17.81 22.57
C THR A 277 24.09 -19.01 22.19
N ALA A 278 25.17 -18.81 21.43
CA ALA A 278 26.10 -19.87 21.10
C ALA A 278 26.54 -20.53 22.41
N THR A 279 26.09 -21.76 22.64
CA THR A 279 26.54 -22.54 23.80
C THR A 279 28.01 -22.87 23.53
N PRO A 280 28.95 -22.52 24.42
CA PRO A 280 30.36 -22.82 24.19
C PRO A 280 30.52 -24.33 23.99
N THR A 281 30.90 -24.73 22.78
CA THR A 281 31.22 -26.12 22.46
C THR A 281 32.38 -26.54 23.35
N ALA A 282 32.22 -27.61 24.12
CA ALA A 282 33.28 -28.13 24.99
C ALA A 282 34.55 -28.37 24.16
N THR A 283 35.61 -27.63 24.47
CA THR A 283 36.93 -27.79 23.88
C THR A 283 37.42 -29.21 24.18
N ALA A 284 37.71 -29.99 23.14
CA ALA A 284 38.27 -31.32 23.30
C ALA A 284 39.55 -31.23 24.14
N THR A 285 39.54 -31.91 25.29
CA THR A 285 40.70 -32.02 26.17
C THR A 285 41.80 -32.79 25.42
N PRO A 286 43.06 -32.31 25.37
CA PRO A 286 44.13 -33.04 24.70
C PRO A 286 44.31 -34.41 25.33
N THR A 287 44.06 -35.46 24.53
CA THR A 287 44.29 -36.85 24.92
C THR A 287 45.78 -37.06 25.18
N ALA A 288 46.11 -37.68 26.31
CA ALA A 288 47.49 -37.95 26.70
C ALA A 288 48.24 -38.73 25.61
N THR A 289 49.40 -38.21 25.22
CA THR A 289 50.35 -38.84 24.29
C THR A 289 50.74 -40.23 24.81
N PRO A 290 50.63 -41.31 24.01
CA PRO A 290 51.07 -42.63 24.45
C PRO A 290 52.57 -42.62 24.75
N THR A 291 52.92 -43.07 25.95
CA THR A 291 54.30 -43.24 26.41
C THR A 291 54.97 -44.34 25.59
N ALA A 292 56.17 -44.08 25.07
CA ALA A 292 56.95 -45.06 24.32
C ALA A 292 57.29 -46.28 25.21
N THR A 293 56.75 -47.44 24.86
CA THR A 293 57.09 -48.72 25.48
C THR A 293 58.49 -49.14 25.05
N ALA A 294 59.33 -49.54 26.01
CA ALA A 294 60.70 -49.96 25.77
C ALA A 294 60.77 -51.20 24.85
N THR A 295 61.63 -51.09 23.85
CA THR A 295 62.00 -52.08 22.85
C THR A 295 62.72 -53.28 23.48
N PRO A 296 62.24 -54.54 23.32
CA PRO A 296 63.08 -55.71 23.56
C PRO A 296 64.11 -55.90 22.43
N THR A 297 65.32 -56.22 22.87
CA THR A 297 66.58 -56.39 22.12
C THR A 297 66.49 -57.46 21.01
N PRO A 298 67.16 -57.27 19.84
CA PRO A 298 67.02 -58.13 18.67
C PRO A 298 67.68 -59.51 18.85
N THR A 299 67.02 -60.55 18.34
CA THR A 299 67.64 -61.85 18.01
C THR A 299 67.97 -61.85 16.51
N PRO A 300 69.20 -62.20 16.08
CA PRO A 300 69.58 -62.14 14.68
C PRO A 300 69.15 -63.40 13.93
N THR A 301 68.44 -63.26 12.81
CA THR A 301 68.37 -64.26 11.71
C THR A 301 67.81 -63.59 10.44
N PRO A 302 68.05 -64.12 9.22
CA PRO A 302 68.71 -63.37 8.15
C PRO A 302 67.74 -62.80 7.11
N THR A 303 68.18 -61.69 6.55
CA THR A 303 68.01 -61.16 5.19
C THR A 303 66.93 -61.76 4.29
N ALA A 304 65.90 -60.95 4.01
CA ALA A 304 65.24 -60.91 2.71
C ALA A 304 65.08 -59.44 2.29
N THR A 305 65.65 -59.13 1.12
CA THR A 305 65.64 -57.83 0.45
C THR A 305 64.22 -57.47 0.00
N VAL A 306 63.74 -56.28 0.37
CA VAL A 306 62.58 -55.65 -0.29
C VAL A 306 62.77 -54.12 -0.43
N THR A 307 62.41 -53.70 -1.63
CA THR A 307 62.55 -52.44 -2.37
C THR A 307 61.91 -51.20 -1.69
N PRO A 308 62.48 -49.98 -1.83
CA PRO A 308 61.87 -48.77 -1.30
C PRO A 308 60.60 -48.40 -2.08
N THR A 309 59.50 -48.14 -1.38
CA THR A 309 58.27 -47.59 -1.97
C THR A 309 57.93 -46.26 -1.31
N ALA A 310 57.51 -45.30 -2.13
CA ALA A 310 57.52 -43.87 -1.91
C ALA A 310 56.64 -43.36 -0.75
N THR A 311 57.13 -42.28 -0.11
CA THR A 311 56.45 -41.44 0.86
C THR A 311 55.31 -40.63 0.23
N PRO A 312 54.04 -40.76 0.66
CA PRO A 312 53.04 -39.75 0.36
C PRO A 312 53.19 -38.55 1.31
N SER A 313 53.34 -37.38 0.69
CA SER A 313 53.41 -36.05 1.30
C SER A 313 52.06 -35.62 1.89
N ALA A 314 52.07 -34.95 3.04
CA ALA A 314 50.86 -34.39 3.65
C ALA A 314 50.28 -33.26 2.78
N THR A 315 49.02 -33.41 2.35
CA THR A 315 48.27 -32.36 1.67
C THR A 315 47.78 -31.34 2.70
N PRO A 316 48.07 -30.03 2.58
CA PRO A 316 47.50 -29.03 3.47
C PRO A 316 45.98 -28.94 3.24
N THR A 317 45.21 -29.18 4.30
CA THR A 317 43.76 -28.97 4.30
C THR A 317 43.47 -27.47 4.27
N ALA A 318 42.67 -27.03 3.28
CA ALA A 318 42.23 -25.64 3.20
C ALA A 318 41.32 -25.30 4.39
N THR A 319 41.69 -24.26 5.14
CA THR A 319 40.84 -23.64 6.16
C THR A 319 39.63 -23.01 5.46
N PRO A 320 38.38 -23.37 5.78
CA PRO A 320 37.22 -22.66 5.25
C PRO A 320 37.21 -21.24 5.81
N THR A 321 37.34 -20.26 4.93
CA THR A 321 37.10 -18.85 5.25
C THR A 321 35.62 -18.71 5.62
N PRO A 322 35.25 -18.14 6.79
CA PRO A 322 33.85 -17.90 7.10
C PRO A 322 33.27 -16.96 6.04
N SER A 323 32.24 -17.42 5.33
CA SER A 323 31.44 -16.59 4.45
C SER A 323 30.71 -15.54 5.30
N PRO A 324 30.79 -14.23 5.00
CA PRO A 324 30.03 -13.23 5.73
C PRO A 324 28.53 -13.57 5.63
N THR A 325 27.91 -13.76 6.79
CA THR A 325 26.46 -13.97 6.88
C THR A 325 25.76 -12.68 6.43
N PRO A 326 24.91 -12.69 5.39
CA PRO A 326 24.18 -11.50 4.99
C PRO A 326 23.24 -11.08 6.12
N VAL A 327 23.39 -9.84 6.58
CA VAL A 327 22.44 -9.21 7.51
C VAL A 327 21.19 -8.86 6.71
N ARG A 328 20.10 -9.60 6.95
CA ARG A 328 18.79 -9.31 6.34
C ARG A 328 18.09 -8.24 7.17
N LEU A 329 18.00 -7.03 6.64
CA LEU A 329 17.21 -5.95 7.21
C LEU A 329 15.83 -5.95 6.54
N TRP A 330 14.77 -6.12 7.32
CA TRP A 330 13.39 -6.07 6.85
C TRP A 330 12.85 -4.66 7.08
N MET A 331 12.48 -3.94 6.02
CA MET A 331 11.86 -2.63 6.17
C MET A 331 10.71 -2.47 5.17
N PRO A 332 9.51 -2.06 5.62
CA PRO A 332 8.42 -1.73 4.74
C PRO A 332 8.73 -0.39 4.05
N VAL A 333 8.82 -0.41 2.73
CA VAL A 333 8.81 0.79 1.89
C VAL A 333 7.70 0.58 0.88
N ILE A 334 6.68 1.43 0.83
CA ILE A 334 5.56 1.28 -0.11
C ILE A 334 5.59 2.44 -1.11
N ARG A 335 5.39 2.10 -2.40
CA ARG A 335 5.22 3.04 -3.51
C ARG A 335 3.85 3.70 -3.46
N ARG A 336 3.82 4.99 -3.84
CA ARG A 336 2.64 5.68 -4.38
C ARG A 336 2.26 5.07 -5.73
#